data_AF-A0A7Y1TXI2-F1
#
_entry.id   AF-A0A7Y1TXI2-F1
#
_cell.length_a   1.000
_cell.length_b   1.000
_cell.length_c   1.000
_cell.angle_alpha   90.00
_cell.angle_beta   90.00
_cell.angle_gamma   90.00
#
_symmetry.space_group_name_H-M   'P 1'
#
loop_
_entity.id
_entity.type
_entity.pdbx_description
1 polymer ?
#
loop_
_entity_poly.entity_id
_entity_poly.type
_entity_poly.pdbx_seq_one_letter_code
_entity_poly.pdbx_strand_id
1 'polypeptide(L)'
;MSQVSAPNSEPYEVRSIEPSDAPEGMDGADWFRYEIGQGDNTIEGFRNGNKKSVKDAVEAIVVQLNERRFGKRGRVQFIPTPKKTSN
;
A
#
# COMPACT_ATOMS: atom_id res chain seq x y z
N MET A 1 11.64 -6.95 27.76
CA MET A 1 11.17 -5.88 26.85
C MET A 1 12.24 -5.78 25.77
N SER A 2 12.06 -6.24 24.53
CA SER A 2 10.96 -5.99 23.62
C SER A 2 10.73 -7.21 22.71
N GLN A 3 9.47 -7.56 22.51
CA GLN A 3 9.05 -8.73 21.75
C GLN A 3 9.25 -8.44 20.26
N VAL A 4 10.19 -9.16 19.63
CA VAL A 4 10.35 -9.15 18.17
C VAL A 4 9.22 -10.00 17.62
N SER A 5 8.07 -9.38 17.31
CA SER A 5 6.97 -10.02 16.61
C SER A 5 7.49 -10.48 15.24
N ALA A 6 7.24 -11.76 14.92
CA ALA A 6 7.63 -12.39 13.65
C ALA A 6 7.29 -11.47 12.45
N PRO A 7 8.11 -11.43 11.39
CA PRO A 7 7.95 -10.45 10.31
C PRO A 7 6.55 -10.58 9.70
N ASN A 8 5.68 -9.66 10.11
CA ASN A 8 4.39 -9.33 9.55
C ASN A 8 3.51 -10.56 9.26
N SER A 9 3.03 -11.25 10.30
CA SER A 9 1.99 -12.30 10.17
C SER A 9 0.58 -11.76 9.97
N GLU A 10 0.33 -10.50 10.33
CA GLU A 10 -1.01 -9.91 10.32
C GLU A 10 -1.46 -9.50 8.90
N PRO A 11 -2.74 -9.70 8.54
CA PRO A 11 -3.29 -9.18 7.31
C PRO A 11 -3.23 -7.64 7.29
N TYR A 12 -3.20 -7.08 6.10
CA TYR A 12 -3.44 -5.66 5.91
C TYR A 12 -4.89 -5.34 6.27
N GLU A 13 -5.09 -4.23 6.96
CA GLU A 13 -6.40 -3.72 7.35
C GLU A 13 -6.44 -2.20 7.21
N VAL A 14 -7.61 -1.66 6.87
CA VAL A 14 -7.81 -0.20 6.83
C VAL A 14 -7.88 0.32 8.26
N ARG A 15 -6.92 1.16 8.65
CA ARG A 15 -6.91 1.81 9.97
C ARG A 15 -7.79 3.05 10.00
N SER A 16 -7.59 3.96 9.06
CA SER A 16 -8.35 5.19 9.00
C SER A 16 -8.51 5.69 7.57
N ILE A 17 -9.60 6.40 7.32
CA ILE A 17 -9.84 7.15 6.09
C ILE A 17 -10.42 8.49 6.51
N GLU A 18 -9.62 9.54 6.40
CA GLU A 18 -10.00 10.90 6.79
C GLU A 18 -10.06 11.80 5.56
N PRO A 19 -11.09 12.68 5.46
CA PRO A 19 -11.05 13.75 4.49
C PRO A 19 -9.85 14.65 4.81
N SER A 20 -9.10 15.00 3.78
CA SER A 20 -7.90 15.82 3.88
C SER A 20 -7.99 16.94 2.86
N ASP A 21 -7.20 17.99 3.06
CA ASP A 21 -7.04 19.02 2.04
C ASP A 21 -6.19 18.50 0.88
N ALA A 22 -6.28 19.19 -0.25
CA ALA A 22 -5.46 18.86 -1.40
C ALA A 22 -3.97 19.03 -1.04
N PRO A 23 -3.11 18.04 -1.36
CA PRO A 23 -1.66 18.19 -1.24
C PRO A 23 -1.18 19.40 -2.06
N GLU A 24 -0.11 20.06 -1.59
CA GLU A 24 0.45 21.23 -2.25
C GLU A 24 0.79 20.93 -3.73
N GLY A 25 0.16 21.66 -4.64
CA GLY A 25 0.34 21.49 -6.09
C GLY A 25 -0.62 20.50 -6.77
N MET A 26 -1.61 19.95 -6.06
CA MET A 26 -2.69 19.16 -6.67
C MET A 26 -4.03 19.91 -6.62
N ASP A 27 -4.61 20.13 -7.81
CA ASP A 27 -5.96 20.69 -7.92
C ASP A 27 -7.01 19.59 -7.78
N GLY A 28 -8.02 19.83 -6.95
CA GLY A 28 -9.17 18.94 -6.78
C GLY A 28 -9.88 19.15 -5.45
N ALA A 29 -11.21 19.03 -5.46
CA ALA A 29 -12.00 18.91 -4.25
C ALA A 29 -12.04 17.45 -3.78
N ASP A 30 -12.38 17.23 -2.51
CA ASP A 30 -12.63 15.90 -1.95
C ASP A 30 -11.40 14.98 -1.94
N TRP A 31 -10.33 15.44 -1.27
CA TRP A 31 -9.19 14.60 -0.96
C TRP A 31 -9.45 13.78 0.29
N PHE A 32 -8.93 12.56 0.29
CA PHE A 32 -8.99 11.66 1.42
C PHE A 32 -7.62 11.04 1.63
N ARG A 33 -7.13 11.14 2.86
CA ARG A 33 -5.97 10.40 3.32
C ARG A 33 -6.46 9.07 3.89
N TYR A 34 -5.78 7.99 3.54
CA TYR A 34 -6.05 6.68 4.10
C TYR A 34 -4.78 6.07 4.69
N GLU A 35 -4.99 5.31 5.75
CA GLU A 35 -3.96 4.57 6.45
C GLU A 35 -4.32 3.08 6.44
N ILE A 36 -3.40 2.26 5.95
CA ILE A 36 -3.51 0.80 5.96
C ILE A 36 -2.46 0.29 6.94
N GLY A 37 -2.89 -0.41 7.98
CA GLY A 37 -2.01 -1.03 8.96
C GLY A 37 -1.69 -2.48 8.61
N GLN A 38 -0.49 -2.93 8.99
CA GLN A 38 -0.08 -4.32 8.99
C GLN A 38 0.89 -4.57 10.15
N GLY A 39 0.38 -4.99 11.31
CA GLY A 39 1.18 -5.03 12.54
C GLY A 39 1.79 -3.67 12.86
N ASP A 40 3.12 -3.62 12.88
CA ASP A 40 3.90 -2.42 13.14
C ASP A 40 4.11 -1.54 11.88
N ASN A 41 3.76 -2.05 10.70
CA ASN A 41 3.89 -1.29 9.45
C ASN A 41 2.61 -0.52 9.15
N THR A 42 2.77 0.69 8.62
CA THR A 42 1.65 1.54 8.20
C THR A 42 1.94 2.07 6.80
N ILE A 43 0.97 1.95 5.90
CA ILE A 43 1.00 2.51 4.55
C ILE A 43 0.02 3.67 4.54
N GLU A 44 0.53 4.85 4.20
CA GLU A 44 -0.25 6.07 4.11
C GLU A 44 -0.35 6.50 2.66
N GLY A 45 -1.55 6.92 2.24
CA GLY A 45 -1.78 7.37 0.89
C GLY A 45 -2.84 8.46 0.82
N PHE A 46 -2.79 9.23 -0.25
CA PHE A 46 -3.78 10.26 -0.56
C PHE A 46 -4.51 9.87 -1.84
N ARG A 47 -5.81 10.10 -1.86
CA ARG A 47 -6.65 9.84 -3.03
C ARG A 47 -7.76 10.87 -3.11
N ASN A 48 -7.92 11.45 -4.29
CA ASN A 48 -9.05 12.30 -4.61
C ASN A 48 -10.28 11.47 -5.02
N GLY A 49 -11.46 11.93 -4.63
CA GLY A 49 -12.74 11.37 -5.04
C GLY A 49 -13.75 11.29 -3.89
N ASN A 50 -14.93 10.74 -4.18
CA ASN A 50 -15.98 10.64 -3.16
C ASN A 50 -15.61 9.63 -2.06
N LYS A 51 -16.00 9.92 -0.81
CA LYS A 51 -15.78 9.04 0.37
C LYS A 51 -16.07 7.56 0.09
N LYS A 52 -17.19 7.26 -0.61
CA LYS A 52 -17.55 5.89 -0.99
C LYS A 52 -16.56 5.27 -1.96
N SER A 53 -16.20 5.99 -3.02
CA SER A 53 -15.23 5.51 -4.02
C SER A 53 -13.83 5.34 -3.44
N VAL A 54 -13.41 6.26 -2.56
CA VAL A 54 -12.14 6.14 -1.83
C VAL A 54 -12.18 4.91 -0.94
N LYS A 55 -13.24 4.72 -0.15
CA LYS A 55 -13.39 3.55 0.71
C LYS A 55 -13.32 2.24 -0.10
N ASP A 56 -14.12 2.11 -1.15
CA ASP A 56 -14.15 0.92 -2.00
C ASP A 56 -12.75 0.65 -2.61
N ALA A 57 -12.04 1.70 -3.01
CA ALA A 57 -10.71 1.57 -3.57
C ALA A 57 -9.66 1.17 -2.52
N VAL A 58 -9.72 1.72 -1.31
CA VAL A 58 -8.81 1.38 -0.20
C VAL A 58 -9.07 -0.06 0.25
N GLU A 59 -10.32 -0.50 0.34
CA GLU A 59 -10.67 -1.90 0.60
C GLU A 59 -10.12 -2.83 -0.49
N ALA A 60 -10.26 -2.46 -1.77
CA ALA A 60 -9.69 -3.24 -2.87
C ALA A 60 -8.14 -3.31 -2.82
N ILE A 61 -7.47 -2.23 -2.39
CA ILE A 61 -6.02 -2.23 -2.17
C ILE A 61 -5.66 -3.22 -1.07
N VAL A 62 -6.36 -3.20 0.06
CA VAL A 62 -6.13 -4.13 1.17
C VAL A 62 -6.31 -5.58 0.73
N VAL A 63 -7.38 -5.89 -0.02
CA VAL A 63 -7.61 -7.23 -0.58
C VAL A 63 -6.44 -7.64 -1.46
N GLN A 64 -6.00 -6.79 -2.40
CA GLN A 64 -4.85 -7.08 -3.26
C GLN A 64 -3.54 -7.25 -2.48
N LEU A 65 -3.30 -6.46 -1.43
CA LEU A 65 -2.12 -6.59 -0.58
C LEU A 65 -2.11 -7.93 0.16
N ASN A 66 -3.26 -8.33 0.69
CA ASN A 66 -3.44 -9.63 1.31
C ASN A 66 -3.29 -10.77 0.30
N GLU A 67 -3.93 -10.68 -0.87
CA GLU A 67 -3.80 -11.66 -1.95
C GLU A 67 -2.35 -11.81 -2.43
N ARG A 68 -1.57 -10.74 -2.55
CA ARG A 68 -0.13 -10.83 -2.89
C ARG A 68 0.69 -11.50 -1.80
N ARG A 69 0.26 -11.40 -0.54
CA ARG A 69 0.94 -11.98 0.61
C ARG A 69 0.64 -13.48 0.75
N PHE A 70 -0.61 -13.88 0.52
CA PHE A 70 -1.06 -15.28 0.56
C PHE A 70 -0.86 -16.01 -0.79
N GLY A 71 -0.84 -15.26 -1.89
CA GLY A 71 -0.54 -15.72 -3.24
C GLY A 71 0.95 -16.01 -3.36
N LYS A 72 1.27 -17.27 -3.63
CA LYS A 72 2.60 -17.84 -3.82
C LYS A 72 3.62 -16.81 -4.28
N ARG A 73 4.64 -16.55 -3.46
CA ARG A 73 5.88 -15.87 -3.84
C ARG A 73 6.46 -16.58 -5.07
N GLY A 74 6.06 -16.14 -6.25
CA GLY A 74 6.74 -16.48 -7.49
C GLY A 74 8.15 -15.96 -7.32
N ARG A 75 9.11 -16.87 -7.14
CA ARG A 75 10.54 -16.58 -7.10
C ARG A 75 10.85 -15.68 -8.29
N VAL A 76 11.04 -14.38 -8.03
CA VAL A 76 11.50 -13.44 -9.06
C VAL A 76 12.94 -13.81 -9.30
N GLN A 77 13.17 -14.67 -10.30
CA GLN A 77 14.51 -14.96 -10.77
C GLN A 77 15.00 -13.69 -11.45
N PHE A 78 15.71 -12.84 -10.71
CA PHE A 78 16.55 -11.81 -11.30
C PHE A 78 17.56 -12.54 -12.18
N ILE A 79 17.31 -12.54 -13.49
CA ILE A 79 18.35 -12.85 -14.46
C ILE A 79 19.09 -11.52 -14.66
N PRO A 80 20.29 -11.32 -14.10
CA PRO A 80 21.09 -10.15 -14.45
C PRO A 80 21.36 -10.23 -15.95
N THR A 81 20.81 -9.30 -16.71
CA THR A 81 21.13 -9.17 -18.13
C THR A 81 22.60 -8.76 -18.26
N PRO A 82 23.41 -9.47 -19.08
CA PRO A 82 24.81 -9.11 -19.25
C PRO A 82 24.91 -7.73 -19.92
N LYS A 83 25.67 -6.82 -19.29
CA LYS A 83 26.00 -5.50 -19.85
C LYS A 83 26.76 -5.69 -21.17
N LYS A 84 26.24 -5.17 -22.27
CA LYS A 84 26.97 -5.06 -23.54
C LYS A 84 28.12 -4.05 -23.36
N THR A 85 29.35 -4.55 -23.27
CA THR A 85 30.55 -3.74 -23.51
C THR A 85 30.75 -3.69 -25.02
N SER A 86 30.57 -2.51 -25.60
CA SER A 86 30.93 -2.24 -27.00
C SER A 86 32.44 -1.97 -27.07
N ASN A 87 33.12 -2.62 -28.01
CA ASN A 87 34.49 -2.31 -28.42
C ASN A 87 34.45 -1.77 -29.85
#